data_AF-A0A5N6DVU8-F1
#
_entry.id   AF-A0A5N6DVU8-F1
#
_cell.length_a   1.000
_cell.length_b   1.000
_cell.length_c   1.000
_cell.angle_alpha   90.00
_cell.angle_beta   90.00
_cell.angle_gamma   90.00
#
_symmetry.space_group_name_H-M   'P 1'
#
loop_
_entity.id
_entity.type
_entity.pdbx_description
1 polymer ?
#
loop_
_entity_poly.entity_id
_entity_poly.type
_entity_poly.pdbx_seq_one_letter_code
_entity_poly.pdbx_strand_id
1 'polypeptide(L)'
;MEELRRVCREALSQRDSTSSTFPEAQVVNIALPEELDLLWQYMSSQGNSSNLEICESLLVAYNFLKARGPKDLCRADEHAANNIYSWAGDAALPSPVYAQIEETSDEKNDAILEDQLRSRIALSVLATLSESLPVSKAENAADIVIALASFSSTEDPWTTQEAFTYATTLLNAFASTTTTNKESNTTFWPVIEKILKDRIRPLFAKTRNPAITSAGRKNFHPVPLPRFDVGILDPETKPWKIQDIYATTVLFWIIQQYKPTNQTNLETHFPLLVPPILALIDDDTTSIKTKGCTLLRNLLTPIQQTKSPILHRTNLTSVFEDALKPCLLSLPTITPEPDSIDLLKEAYPALLTLQKTTYTNTPSPSPQSQAKTQSNKLETYISRLTSTLRENLIPSFHHISSSNTTSLSSDFASFPYPRLSTLLLEQMVSVLGELGIHTTKFLQDIVPILHNTLANPFGPAYPPMLLAAVEVARVVVLNAHPRVWRWRGELLDALCSCWIHVVEEEREIVDRGKRGGESGSEGAVMDRLKKELRGVVYLLKFALQNSIQVDGGKGQLEAKENLDKELRELVDADESLKGLLLEDIDANDGGFFGEA
;
A
#
# COMPACT_ATOMS: atom_id res chain seq x y z
N MET A 1 12.89 22.01 42.33
CA MET A 1 12.74 22.21 40.88
C MET A 1 14.06 22.51 40.18
N GLU A 2 14.83 23.53 40.59
CA GLU A 2 16.14 23.82 39.95
C GLU A 2 17.15 22.68 40.05
N GLU A 3 17.21 21.99 41.19
CA GLU A 3 18.08 20.82 41.38
C GLU A 3 17.73 19.68 40.40
N LEU A 4 16.43 19.39 40.22
CA LEU A 4 15.95 18.42 39.24
C LEU A 4 16.33 18.83 37.81
N ARG A 5 16.23 20.12 37.50
CA ARG A 5 16.60 20.67 36.20
C ARG A 5 18.11 20.54 35.93
N ARG A 6 18.96 20.77 36.94
CA ARG A 6 20.41 20.55 36.81
C ARG A 6 20.73 19.09 36.47
N VAL A 7 20.14 18.14 37.20
CA VAL A 7 20.33 16.71 36.94
C VAL A 7 19.85 16.32 35.54
N CYS A 8 18.70 16.85 35.10
CA CYS A 8 18.19 16.61 33.73
C CYS A 8 19.13 17.19 32.66
N ARG A 9 19.71 18.37 32.89
CA ARG A 9 20.69 18.97 31.98
C ARG A 9 21.98 18.16 31.92
N GLU A 10 22.47 17.67 33.06
CA GLU A 10 23.64 16.80 33.12
C GLU A 10 23.39 15.50 32.34
N ALA A 11 22.22 14.87 32.52
CA ALA A 11 21.83 13.67 31.79
C ALA A 11 21.74 13.88 30.27
N LEU A 12 21.29 15.06 29.81
CA LEU A 12 21.28 15.41 28.38
C LEU A 12 22.70 15.69 27.86
N SER A 13 23.57 16.30 28.66
CA SER A 13 24.94 16.65 28.26
C SER A 13 25.92 15.47 28.24
N GLN A 14 25.64 14.41 29.01
CA GLN A 14 26.45 13.18 29.04
C GLN A 14 26.14 12.23 27.88
N ARG A 15 25.19 12.59 27.01
CA ARG A 15 24.79 11.77 25.86
C ARG A 15 25.82 11.89 24.73
N ASP A 16 26.07 10.77 24.04
CA ASP A 16 26.68 10.82 22.72
C ASP A 16 25.74 11.60 21.77
N SER A 17 26.29 12.60 21.06
CA SER A 17 25.51 13.42 20.12
C SER A 17 24.82 12.57 19.05
N THR A 18 25.42 11.43 18.70
CA THR A 18 24.98 10.49 17.67
C THR A 18 23.92 9.48 18.12
N SER A 19 23.54 9.43 19.41
CA SER A 19 22.68 8.36 19.93
C SER A 19 21.31 8.85 20.35
N SER A 20 20.22 8.23 19.87
CA SER A 20 18.86 8.51 20.32
C SER A 20 18.47 7.86 21.66
N THR A 21 19.42 7.42 22.50
CA THR A 21 19.16 6.74 23.80
C THR A 21 18.34 7.58 24.78
N PHE A 22 17.49 6.96 25.61
CA PHE A 22 16.65 7.65 26.61
C PHE A 22 17.54 8.26 27.70
N PRO A 23 17.40 9.56 28.03
CA PRO A 23 18.18 10.13 29.12
C PRO A 23 17.69 9.57 30.46
N GLU A 24 18.54 8.81 31.15
CA GLU A 24 18.27 8.37 32.53
C GLU A 24 18.78 9.41 33.52
N ALA A 25 17.87 10.21 34.09
CA ALA A 25 18.19 11.10 35.20
C ALA A 25 18.08 10.35 36.53
N GLN A 26 19.18 10.29 37.30
CA GLN A 26 19.17 9.69 38.64
C GLN A 26 18.54 10.66 39.65
N VAL A 27 17.21 10.63 39.75
CA VAL A 27 16.45 11.46 40.69
C VAL A 27 16.32 10.73 42.04
N VAL A 28 17.44 10.62 42.77
CA VAL A 28 17.45 10.04 44.12
C VAL A 28 17.59 11.17 45.14
N ASN A 29 16.69 11.22 46.14
CA ASN A 29 16.70 12.18 47.26
C ASN A 29 16.36 13.66 46.95
N ILE A 30 15.68 13.97 45.83
CA ILE A 30 15.18 15.33 45.57
C ILE A 30 13.77 15.48 46.13
N ALA A 31 13.57 16.40 47.08
CA ALA A 31 12.24 16.76 47.56
C ALA A 31 11.50 17.58 46.48
N LEU A 32 10.45 16.99 45.91
CA LEU A 32 9.64 17.60 44.87
C LEU A 32 8.26 17.99 45.41
N PRO A 33 7.69 19.14 44.98
CA PRO A 33 6.28 19.45 45.25
C PRO A 33 5.33 18.36 44.73
N GLU A 34 4.17 18.18 45.36
CA GLU A 34 3.16 17.21 44.88
C GLU A 34 2.16 17.81 43.86
N GLU A 35 2.05 19.14 43.81
CA GLU A 35 1.07 19.90 43.02
C GLU A 35 1.54 20.07 41.57
N LEU A 36 0.66 19.75 40.61
CA LEU A 36 0.94 19.90 39.17
C LEU A 36 0.95 21.38 38.74
N ASP A 37 0.20 22.23 39.44
CA ASP A 37 0.19 23.67 39.18
C ASP A 37 1.58 24.31 39.32
N LEU A 38 2.34 23.89 40.34
CA LEU A 38 3.71 24.38 40.56
C LEU A 38 4.66 23.91 39.47
N LEU A 39 4.48 22.69 38.96
CA LEU A 39 5.23 22.18 37.82
C LEU A 39 4.92 23.02 36.57
N TRP A 40 3.64 23.24 36.26
CA TRP A 40 3.25 24.01 35.08
C TRP A 40 3.72 25.46 35.14
N GLN A 41 3.57 26.13 36.29
CA GLN A 41 4.11 27.50 36.48
C GLN A 41 5.61 27.55 36.26
N TYR A 42 6.35 26.58 36.83
CA TYR A 42 7.80 26.49 36.65
C TYR A 42 8.23 26.26 35.21
N MET A 43 7.45 25.51 34.42
CA MET A 43 7.77 25.23 33.02
C MET A 43 7.37 26.37 32.09
N SER A 44 6.19 26.97 32.31
CA SER A 44 5.68 28.09 31.53
C SER A 44 6.53 29.36 31.67
N SER A 45 7.26 29.52 32.77
CA SER A 45 8.16 30.66 33.00
C SER A 45 9.51 30.54 32.29
N GLN A 46 9.77 29.44 31.57
CA GLN A 46 11.08 29.12 31.02
C GLN A 46 11.11 29.42 29.52
N GLY A 47 12.25 29.92 29.03
CA GLY A 47 12.45 30.12 27.60
C GLY A 47 12.53 28.78 26.88
N ASN A 48 11.65 28.57 25.90
CA ASN A 48 11.66 27.41 25.00
C ASN A 48 12.19 27.86 23.64
N SER A 49 13.42 28.36 23.59
CA SER A 49 13.99 28.96 22.37
C SER A 49 14.72 27.96 21.49
N SER A 50 15.20 26.84 22.06
CA SER A 50 15.85 25.75 21.33
C SER A 50 15.23 24.37 21.62
N ASN A 51 15.40 23.41 20.70
CA ASN A 51 14.94 22.02 20.89
C ASN A 51 15.56 21.36 22.13
N LEU A 52 16.82 21.68 22.44
CA LEU A 52 17.51 21.20 23.64
C LEU A 52 16.87 21.74 24.93
N GLU A 53 16.49 23.01 24.98
CA GLU A 53 15.77 23.60 26.14
C GLU A 53 14.39 22.96 26.33
N ILE A 54 13.71 22.64 25.22
CA ILE A 54 12.44 21.92 25.24
C ILE A 54 12.65 20.49 25.77
N CYS A 55 13.67 19.78 25.30
CA CYS A 55 14.03 18.45 25.81
C CYS A 55 14.35 18.46 27.31
N GLU A 56 15.12 19.45 27.78
CA GLU A 56 15.42 19.63 29.21
C GLU A 56 14.14 19.81 30.03
N SER A 57 13.25 20.68 29.57
CA SER A 57 11.97 20.95 30.23
C SER A 57 11.03 19.73 30.22
N LEU A 58 11.01 18.96 29.12
CA LEU A 58 10.23 17.72 29.00
C LEU A 58 10.78 16.64 29.93
N LEU A 59 12.10 16.54 30.05
CA LEU A 59 12.75 15.56 30.92
C LEU A 59 12.50 15.87 32.40
N VAL A 60 12.47 17.16 32.77
CA VAL A 60 12.05 17.60 34.11
C VAL A 60 10.61 17.19 34.38
N ALA A 61 9.69 17.42 33.43
CA ALA A 61 8.29 17.03 33.56
C ALA A 61 8.12 15.51 33.71
N TYR A 62 8.81 14.73 32.88
CA TYR A 62 8.78 13.27 32.93
C TYR A 62 9.22 12.74 34.29
N ASN A 63 10.37 13.19 34.79
CA ASN A 63 10.91 12.73 36.06
C ASN A 63 10.05 13.19 37.26
N PHE A 64 9.47 14.39 37.19
CA PHE A 64 8.53 14.86 38.20
C PHE A 64 7.27 13.98 38.27
N LEU A 65 6.65 13.70 37.12
CA LEU A 65 5.45 12.85 37.04
C LEU A 65 5.74 11.42 37.50
N LYS A 66 6.89 10.87 37.12
CA LYS A 66 7.35 9.55 37.56
C LYS A 66 7.56 9.48 39.08
N ALA A 67 8.13 10.52 39.68
CA ALA A 67 8.34 10.60 41.13
C ALA A 67 7.02 10.76 41.89
N ARG A 68 6.06 11.50 41.34
CA ARG A 68 4.72 11.70 41.93
C ARG A 68 3.90 10.41 41.94
N GLY A 69 4.01 9.60 40.89
CA GLY A 69 3.19 8.40 40.67
C GLY A 69 1.72 8.72 40.34
N PRO A 70 0.92 7.68 40.04
CA PRO A 70 -0.49 7.85 39.70
C PRO A 70 -1.29 8.24 40.94
N LYS A 71 -1.82 9.47 40.97
CA LYS A 71 -2.70 9.98 42.03
C LYS A 71 -3.85 10.75 41.40
N ASP A 72 -5.03 10.65 41.99
CA ASP A 72 -6.21 11.42 41.60
C ASP A 72 -5.92 12.93 41.64
N LEU A 73 -6.45 13.66 40.65
CA LEU A 73 -6.20 15.09 40.50
C LEU A 73 -7.24 15.93 41.23
N CYS A 74 -6.78 17.00 41.90
CA CYS A 74 -7.70 18.06 42.33
C CYS A 74 -8.06 18.95 41.13
N ARG A 75 -9.09 19.80 41.28
CA ARG A 75 -9.58 20.64 40.18
C ARG A 75 -8.53 21.62 39.62
N ALA A 76 -7.61 22.09 40.45
CA ALA A 76 -6.53 22.98 40.03
C ALA A 76 -5.45 22.19 39.25
N ASP A 77 -5.04 21.05 39.80
CA ASP A 77 -4.15 20.09 39.13
C ASP A 77 -4.70 19.57 37.79
N GLU A 78 -6.02 19.46 37.64
CA GLU A 78 -6.66 19.03 36.38
C GLU A 78 -6.44 20.08 35.26
N HIS A 79 -6.46 21.37 35.59
CA HIS A 79 -6.15 22.42 34.63
C HIS A 79 -4.66 22.39 34.23
N ALA A 80 -3.75 22.27 35.21
CA ALA A 80 -2.33 22.10 34.93
C ALA A 80 -2.05 20.84 34.10
N ALA A 81 -2.70 19.72 34.38
CA ALA A 81 -2.57 18.49 33.60
C ALA A 81 -2.99 18.70 32.14
N ASN A 82 -4.11 19.39 31.87
CA ASN A 82 -4.54 19.70 30.50
C ASN A 82 -3.56 20.63 29.77
N ASN A 83 -2.93 21.57 30.47
CA ASN A 83 -1.89 22.44 29.91
C ASN A 83 -0.61 21.66 29.57
N ILE A 84 -0.17 20.77 30.47
CA ILE A 84 0.98 19.87 30.24
C ILE A 84 0.68 18.95 29.05
N TYR A 85 -0.54 18.42 28.94
CA TYR A 85 -0.98 17.64 27.78
C TYR A 85 -0.86 18.40 26.47
N SER A 86 -1.35 19.64 26.41
CA SER A 86 -1.25 20.49 25.22
C SER A 86 0.21 20.72 24.84
N TRP A 87 1.03 21.16 25.80
CA TRP A 87 2.42 21.48 25.56
C TRP A 87 3.25 20.27 25.15
N ALA A 88 3.10 19.12 25.83
CA ALA A 88 3.78 17.89 25.46
C ALA A 88 3.26 17.32 24.13
N GLY A 89 1.96 17.47 23.83
CA GLY A 89 1.37 17.10 22.54
C GLY A 89 1.98 17.87 21.39
N ASP A 90 2.06 19.20 21.50
CA ASP A 90 2.67 20.08 20.49
C ASP A 90 4.17 19.79 20.35
N ALA A 91 4.87 19.55 21.47
CA ALA A 91 6.28 19.18 21.45
C ALA A 91 6.55 17.77 20.90
N ALA A 92 5.54 16.90 20.85
CA ALA A 92 5.69 15.56 20.27
C ALA A 92 5.62 15.57 18.74
N LEU A 93 4.93 16.55 18.12
CA LEU A 93 4.68 16.56 16.68
C LEU A 93 5.99 16.58 15.86
N PRO A 94 6.08 15.78 14.78
CA PRO A 94 7.25 15.74 13.91
C PRO A 94 7.58 17.10 13.30
N SER A 95 8.87 17.42 13.24
CA SER A 95 9.38 18.68 12.66
C SER A 95 9.34 18.71 11.12
N PRO A 96 9.29 19.89 10.48
CA PRO A 96 9.47 20.05 9.03
C PRO A 96 10.80 19.54 8.47
N VAL A 97 11.78 19.19 9.32
CA VAL A 97 13.10 18.64 8.91
C VAL A 97 12.95 17.40 8.02
N TYR A 98 11.87 16.62 8.16
CA TYR A 98 11.61 15.43 7.34
C TYR A 98 11.00 15.72 5.95
N ALA A 99 10.64 16.96 5.63
CA ALA A 99 10.01 17.30 4.36
C ALA A 99 10.98 17.41 3.17
N GLN A 100 12.25 17.71 3.43
CA GLN A 100 13.23 17.99 2.38
C GLN A 100 13.93 16.70 1.94
N ILE A 101 13.83 16.39 0.64
CA ILE A 101 14.41 15.19 0.02
C ILE A 101 15.90 15.40 -0.35
N GLU A 102 16.43 16.62 -0.26
CA GLU A 102 17.84 16.90 -0.60
C GLU A 102 18.84 16.25 0.37
N GLU A 103 20.04 15.99 -0.16
CA GLU A 103 21.12 15.17 0.41
C GLU A 103 21.30 15.35 1.92
N THR A 104 21.48 14.21 2.61
CA THR A 104 21.75 14.14 4.04
C THR A 104 23.06 14.83 4.37
N SER A 105 23.00 16.06 4.90
CA SER A 105 24.15 16.67 5.59
C SER A 105 24.25 16.14 7.01
N ASP A 106 25.45 16.18 7.59
CA ASP A 106 25.65 15.82 9.01
C ASP A 106 24.78 16.69 9.93
N GLU A 107 24.63 17.98 9.61
CA GLU A 107 23.75 18.91 10.34
C GLU A 107 22.27 18.50 10.30
N LYS A 108 21.80 17.95 9.17
CA LYS A 108 20.43 17.45 9.03
C LYS A 108 20.21 16.17 9.84
N ASN A 109 21.20 15.27 9.85
CA ASN A 109 21.14 14.05 10.65
C ASN A 109 21.10 14.37 12.15
N ASP A 110 21.90 15.33 12.60
CA ASP A 110 21.88 15.79 13.99
C ASP A 110 20.51 16.41 14.35
N ALA A 111 19.94 17.24 13.49
CA ALA A 111 18.60 17.81 13.69
C ALA A 111 17.50 16.74 13.75
N ILE A 112 17.60 15.67 12.95
CA ILE A 112 16.68 14.52 13.00
C ILE A 112 16.81 13.79 14.35
N LEU A 113 18.02 13.52 14.82
CA LEU A 113 18.25 12.83 16.08
C LEU A 113 17.78 13.65 17.30
N GLU A 114 17.94 14.97 17.27
CA GLU A 114 17.39 15.88 18.27
C GLU A 114 15.86 15.87 18.27
N ASP A 115 15.25 15.89 17.09
CA ASP A 115 13.80 15.86 16.95
C ASP A 115 13.20 14.54 17.44
N GLN A 116 13.80 13.40 17.08
CA GLN A 116 13.41 12.08 17.57
C GLN A 116 13.52 11.99 19.10
N LEU A 117 14.56 12.58 19.70
CA LEU A 117 14.70 12.66 21.15
C LEU A 117 13.56 13.46 21.77
N ARG A 118 13.30 14.67 21.24
CA ARG A 118 12.24 15.57 21.70
C ARG A 118 10.89 14.87 21.71
N SER A 119 10.51 14.30 20.57
CA SER A 119 9.24 13.58 20.42
C SER A 119 9.10 12.41 21.38
N ARG A 120 10.18 11.65 21.58
CA ARG A 120 10.15 10.50 22.48
C ARG A 120 10.02 10.88 23.96
N ILE A 121 10.74 11.90 24.42
CA ILE A 121 10.57 12.39 25.80
C ILE A 121 9.15 12.93 25.96
N ALA A 122 8.63 13.67 24.98
CA ALA A 122 7.25 14.17 25.01
C ALA A 122 6.22 13.03 25.10
N LEU A 123 6.36 11.97 24.30
CA LEU A 123 5.49 10.78 24.39
C LEU A 123 5.56 10.09 25.76
N SER A 124 6.74 10.06 26.40
CA SER A 124 6.88 9.50 27.75
C SER A 124 6.19 10.35 28.82
N VAL A 125 6.18 11.68 28.66
CA VAL A 125 5.41 12.61 29.50
C VAL A 125 3.91 12.33 29.33
N LEU A 126 3.42 12.22 28.09
CA LEU A 126 2.03 11.90 27.78
C LEU A 126 1.63 10.54 28.40
N ALA A 127 2.48 9.53 28.29
CA ALA A 127 2.23 8.21 28.85
C ALA A 127 2.10 8.24 30.38
N THR A 128 3.05 8.90 31.05
CA THR A 128 3.04 8.99 32.52
C THR A 128 1.85 9.81 33.02
N LEU A 129 1.48 10.89 32.31
CA LEU A 129 0.33 11.71 32.66
C LEU A 129 -1.00 10.97 32.47
N SER A 130 -1.07 10.05 31.49
CA SER A 130 -2.28 9.25 31.20
C SER A 130 -2.67 8.30 32.32
N GLU A 131 -1.73 7.90 33.18
CA GLU A 131 -2.00 7.10 34.37
C GLU A 131 -2.80 7.89 35.42
N SER A 132 -2.63 9.22 35.47
CA SER A 132 -3.35 10.10 36.40
C SER A 132 -4.62 10.69 35.79
N LEU A 133 -4.56 11.11 34.52
CA LEU A 133 -5.69 11.66 33.78
C LEU A 133 -5.83 10.95 32.43
N PRO A 134 -6.77 10.00 32.28
CA PRO A 134 -6.96 9.29 31.02
C PRO A 134 -7.27 10.23 29.86
N VAL A 135 -6.73 9.95 28.67
CA VAL A 135 -6.88 10.78 27.46
C VAL A 135 -8.35 11.04 27.10
N SER A 136 -9.25 10.09 27.39
CA SER A 136 -10.70 10.26 27.13
C SER A 136 -11.38 11.34 27.99
N LYS A 137 -10.76 11.75 29.11
CA LYS A 137 -11.26 12.79 30.01
C LYS A 137 -10.54 14.14 29.82
N ALA A 138 -9.47 14.18 29.03
CA ALA A 138 -8.73 15.40 28.78
C ALA A 138 -9.54 16.39 27.92
N GLU A 139 -9.40 17.68 28.20
CA GLU A 139 -10.06 18.77 27.45
C GLU A 139 -9.55 18.83 26.00
N ASN A 140 -8.24 18.60 25.82
CA ASN A 140 -7.53 18.63 24.54
C ASN A 140 -7.31 17.23 23.94
N ALA A 141 -8.24 16.30 24.14
CA ALA A 141 -8.14 14.92 23.66
C ALA A 141 -7.80 14.81 22.16
N ALA A 142 -8.32 15.72 21.32
CA ALA A 142 -8.04 15.73 19.88
C ALA A 142 -6.56 15.97 19.56
N ASP A 143 -5.93 16.92 20.23
CA ASP A 143 -4.53 17.28 19.99
C ASP A 143 -3.58 16.20 20.50
N ILE A 144 -3.90 15.60 21.66
CA ILE A 144 -3.19 14.44 22.19
C ILE A 144 -3.28 13.26 21.22
N VAL A 145 -4.47 12.96 20.69
CA VAL A 145 -4.66 11.86 19.73
C VAL A 145 -3.89 12.12 18.44
N ILE A 146 -3.82 13.36 17.94
CA ILE A 146 -3.00 13.70 16.77
C ILE A 146 -1.52 13.44 17.06
N ALA A 147 -1.02 13.93 18.20
CA ALA A 147 0.35 13.73 18.62
C ALA A 147 0.71 12.24 18.69
N LEU A 148 -0.14 11.42 19.32
CA LEU A 148 0.06 9.98 19.41
C LEU A 148 -0.06 9.29 18.03
N ALA A 149 -1.09 9.61 17.25
CA ALA A 149 -1.33 8.98 15.95
C ALA A 149 -0.23 9.30 14.92
N SER A 150 0.51 10.39 15.12
CA SER A 150 1.69 10.75 14.31
C SER A 150 2.82 9.69 14.39
N PHE A 151 2.84 8.85 15.42
CA PHE A 151 3.83 7.78 15.63
C PHE A 151 3.24 6.37 15.45
N SER A 152 2.13 6.26 14.72
CA SER A 152 1.41 4.99 14.52
C SER A 152 1.96 4.12 13.39
N SER A 153 3.01 4.55 12.69
CA SER A 153 3.67 3.81 11.62
C SER A 153 5.18 3.74 11.84
N THR A 154 5.75 2.54 11.71
CA THR A 154 7.20 2.31 11.76
C THR A 154 7.90 2.65 10.44
N GLU A 155 7.15 2.91 9.37
CA GLU A 155 7.69 3.31 8.07
C GLU A 155 8.07 4.79 8.04
N ASP A 156 7.58 5.58 8.99
CA ASP A 156 7.87 7.00 9.05
C ASP A 156 9.26 7.27 9.65
N PRO A 157 10.05 8.18 9.05
CA PRO A 157 11.46 8.39 9.43
C PRO A 157 11.65 8.98 10.84
N TRP A 158 10.60 9.59 11.41
CA TRP A 158 10.62 10.15 12.77
C TRP A 158 10.21 9.14 13.84
N THR A 159 9.70 7.97 13.48
CA THR A 159 9.16 7.00 14.44
C THR A 159 10.25 6.04 14.91
N THR A 160 10.60 6.12 16.20
CA THR A 160 11.42 5.11 16.87
C THR A 160 10.55 3.96 17.43
N GLN A 161 11.13 2.78 17.63
CA GLN A 161 10.40 1.61 18.15
C GLN A 161 9.76 1.89 19.53
N GLU A 162 10.46 2.63 20.38
CA GLU A 162 9.94 3.06 21.69
C GLU A 162 8.77 4.03 21.52
N ALA A 163 8.91 5.06 20.67
CA ALA A 163 7.86 6.03 20.38
C ALA A 163 6.59 5.35 19.84
N PHE A 164 6.76 4.41 18.90
CA PHE A 164 5.67 3.59 18.37
C PHE A 164 4.96 2.81 19.49
N THR A 165 5.71 2.18 20.38
CA THR A 165 5.15 1.37 21.48
C THR A 165 4.37 2.23 22.46
N TYR A 166 4.90 3.39 22.88
CA TYR A 166 4.19 4.34 23.74
C TYR A 166 2.92 4.85 23.07
N ALA A 167 3.02 5.32 21.83
CA ALA A 167 1.90 5.89 21.10
C ALA A 167 0.77 4.87 20.88
N THR A 168 1.08 3.68 20.37
CA THR A 168 0.08 2.65 20.09
C THR A 168 -0.57 2.10 21.37
N THR A 169 0.18 1.97 22.47
CA THR A 169 -0.39 1.54 23.76
C THR A 169 -1.45 2.52 24.25
N LEU A 170 -1.16 3.83 24.20
CA LEU A 170 -2.09 4.88 24.61
C LEU A 170 -3.29 5.00 23.67
N LEU A 171 -3.07 4.92 22.36
CA LEU A 171 -4.16 4.93 21.37
C LEU A 171 -5.08 3.73 21.54
N ASN A 172 -4.52 2.54 21.80
CA ASN A 172 -5.29 1.33 22.06
C ASN A 172 -6.07 1.42 23.37
N ALA A 173 -5.49 2.00 24.43
CA ALA A 173 -6.19 2.26 25.67
C ALA A 173 -7.37 3.24 25.45
N PHE A 174 -7.16 4.32 24.68
CA PHE A 174 -8.19 5.27 24.31
C PHE A 174 -9.33 4.61 23.49
N ALA A 175 -8.99 3.79 22.50
CA ALA A 175 -9.97 3.07 21.68
C ALA A 175 -10.70 1.93 22.45
N SER A 176 -10.03 1.28 23.39
CA SER A 176 -10.58 0.13 24.14
C SER A 176 -11.49 0.57 25.28
N THR A 177 -11.09 1.58 26.06
CA THR A 177 -11.91 2.19 27.13
C THR A 177 -13.27 2.64 26.62
N THR A 178 -13.30 3.03 25.34
CA THR A 178 -14.47 3.46 24.58
C THR A 178 -15.41 2.30 24.19
N THR A 179 -14.88 1.09 23.98
CA THR A 179 -15.63 -0.08 23.49
C THR A 179 -16.41 -0.78 24.61
N THR A 180 -15.92 -0.75 25.85
CA THR A 180 -16.52 -1.41 27.01
C THR A 180 -17.71 -0.66 27.63
N ASN A 181 -17.75 0.67 27.49
CA ASN A 181 -18.84 1.50 28.01
C ASN A 181 -19.61 2.17 26.86
N LYS A 182 -20.92 1.89 26.74
CA LYS A 182 -21.78 2.52 25.72
C LYS A 182 -21.78 4.06 25.78
N GLU A 183 -21.55 4.63 26.95
CA GLU A 183 -21.46 6.08 27.16
C GLU A 183 -20.15 6.68 26.62
N SER A 184 -19.01 5.98 26.66
CA SER A 184 -17.72 6.51 26.15
C SER A 184 -17.54 6.40 24.64
N ASN A 185 -18.30 5.53 23.95
CA ASN A 185 -18.39 5.53 22.49
C ASN A 185 -18.96 6.86 21.94
N THR A 186 -19.63 7.64 22.80
CA THR A 186 -20.04 9.02 22.48
C THR A 186 -18.88 10.02 22.50
N THR A 187 -17.71 9.68 23.06
CA THR A 187 -16.57 10.61 23.13
C THR A 187 -15.56 10.36 21.99
N PHE A 188 -15.34 9.10 21.60
CA PHE A 188 -14.35 8.76 20.57
C PHE A 188 -14.66 9.33 19.20
N TRP A 189 -15.84 9.04 18.63
CA TRP A 189 -16.17 9.49 17.28
C TRP A 189 -16.23 11.02 17.14
N PRO A 190 -16.76 11.78 18.11
CA PRO A 190 -16.67 13.24 18.07
C PRO A 190 -15.24 13.77 18.14
N VAL A 191 -14.32 13.11 18.87
CA VAL A 191 -12.89 13.48 18.84
C VAL A 191 -12.32 13.26 17.44
N ILE A 192 -12.59 12.12 16.80
CA ILE A 192 -12.17 11.86 15.41
C ILE A 192 -12.77 12.90 14.46
N GLU A 193 -14.05 13.22 14.61
CA GLU A 193 -14.73 14.22 13.81
C GLU A 193 -14.10 15.61 13.97
N LYS A 194 -13.74 15.99 15.20
CA LYS A 194 -13.04 17.24 15.53
C LYS A 194 -11.66 17.28 14.85
N ILE A 195 -10.88 16.21 14.92
CA ILE A 195 -9.57 16.11 14.26
C ILE A 195 -9.72 16.30 12.74
N LEU A 196 -10.69 15.61 12.13
CA LEU A 196 -10.92 15.71 10.68
C LEU A 196 -11.37 17.11 10.25
N LYS A 197 -12.23 17.78 11.04
CA LYS A 197 -12.76 19.11 10.73
C LYS A 197 -11.79 20.25 11.01
N ASP A 198 -11.12 20.22 12.15
CA ASP A 198 -10.38 21.36 12.69
C ASP A 198 -8.89 21.30 12.34
N ARG A 199 -8.35 20.11 12.03
CA ARG A 199 -6.93 19.93 11.72
C ARG A 199 -6.71 19.41 10.31
N ILE A 200 -7.24 18.24 9.95
CA ILE A 200 -6.96 17.64 8.62
C ILE A 200 -7.56 18.48 7.48
N ARG A 201 -8.86 18.80 7.54
CA ARG A 201 -9.52 19.53 6.44
C ARG A 201 -8.86 20.87 6.10
N PRO A 202 -8.47 21.74 7.05
CA PRO A 202 -7.75 22.97 6.76
C PRO A 202 -6.42 22.76 6.02
N LEU A 203 -5.65 21.72 6.38
CA LEU A 203 -4.36 21.43 5.74
C LEU A 203 -4.53 21.17 4.24
N PHE A 204 -5.58 20.45 3.85
CA PHE A 204 -5.87 20.13 2.44
C PHE A 204 -6.78 21.16 1.74
N ALA A 205 -7.19 22.23 2.43
CA ALA A 205 -8.19 23.17 1.91
C ALA A 205 -7.71 24.00 0.70
N LYS A 206 -6.39 24.20 0.57
CA LYS A 206 -5.74 24.90 -0.55
C LYS A 206 -5.53 23.99 -1.77
N THR A 207 -5.32 22.68 -1.56
CA THR A 207 -5.16 21.67 -2.61
C THR A 207 -6.53 21.14 -3.08
N ARG A 208 -7.39 22.02 -3.62
CA ARG A 208 -8.76 21.61 -4.01
C ARG A 208 -8.77 20.85 -5.33
N ASN A 209 -9.25 19.61 -5.28
CA ASN A 209 -9.55 18.85 -6.50
C ASN A 209 -10.86 19.37 -7.14
N PRO A 210 -10.86 19.79 -8.43
CA PRO A 210 -12.01 20.37 -9.13
C PRO A 210 -13.14 19.35 -9.39
N ALA A 211 -12.82 18.06 -9.37
CA ALA A 211 -13.75 16.95 -9.62
C ALA A 211 -14.68 16.67 -8.42
N ILE A 212 -14.48 17.33 -7.28
CA ILE A 212 -15.34 17.19 -6.09
C ILE A 212 -15.94 18.53 -5.64
N THR A 213 -17.12 18.43 -5.02
CA THR A 213 -17.78 19.56 -4.34
C THR A 213 -17.24 19.70 -2.92
N SER A 214 -17.50 20.83 -2.25
CA SER A 214 -17.15 21.06 -0.83
C SER A 214 -17.81 20.05 0.13
N ALA A 215 -18.85 19.34 -0.33
CA ALA A 215 -19.53 18.27 0.39
C ALA A 215 -18.98 16.86 0.04
N GLY A 216 -17.84 16.76 -0.65
CA GLY A 216 -17.19 15.49 -0.97
C GLY A 216 -17.96 14.62 -1.98
N ARG A 217 -18.81 15.21 -2.83
CA ARG A 217 -19.51 14.51 -3.92
C ARG A 217 -18.91 14.87 -5.26
N LYS A 218 -19.07 14.02 -6.28
CA LYS A 218 -18.65 14.32 -7.65
C LYS A 218 -19.21 15.68 -8.11
N ASN A 219 -18.32 16.53 -8.61
CA ASN A 219 -18.68 17.75 -9.28
C ASN A 219 -18.96 17.47 -10.76
N PHE A 220 -20.19 17.73 -11.21
CA PHE A 220 -20.59 17.53 -12.61
C PHE A 220 -20.16 18.68 -13.52
N HIS A 221 -19.72 19.81 -12.94
CA HIS A 221 -19.24 20.98 -13.65
C HIS A 221 -17.88 21.42 -13.08
N PRO A 222 -16.82 20.61 -13.25
CA PRO A 222 -15.49 20.97 -12.82
C PRO A 222 -15.01 22.18 -13.64
N VAL A 223 -14.50 23.19 -12.95
CA VAL A 223 -13.77 24.27 -13.62
C VAL A 223 -12.41 23.69 -14.05
N PRO A 224 -12.04 23.75 -15.34
CA PRO A 224 -10.75 23.25 -15.80
C PRO A 224 -9.62 23.97 -15.06
N LEU A 225 -8.68 23.19 -14.51
CA LEU A 225 -7.48 23.77 -13.92
C LEU A 225 -6.59 24.36 -15.02
N PRO A 226 -5.84 25.45 -14.72
CA PRO A 226 -4.79 25.95 -15.60
C PRO A 226 -3.80 24.84 -15.94
N ARG A 227 -3.21 24.88 -17.14
CA ARG A 227 -2.19 23.89 -17.58
C ARG A 227 -0.92 23.92 -16.73
N PHE A 228 -0.69 25.01 -16.01
CA PHE A 228 0.44 25.18 -15.10
C PHE A 228 -0.13 25.67 -13.77
N ASP A 229 0.02 24.86 -12.73
CA ASP A 229 -0.37 25.25 -11.39
C ASP A 229 0.77 26.06 -10.77
N VAL A 230 0.56 27.37 -10.67
CA VAL A 230 1.50 28.30 -10.03
C VAL A 230 1.72 27.93 -8.55
N GLY A 231 0.77 27.22 -7.93
CA GLY A 231 0.88 26.71 -6.57
C GLY A 231 1.93 25.62 -6.39
N ILE A 232 2.37 24.94 -7.46
CA ILE A 232 3.50 23.98 -7.38
C ILE A 232 4.77 24.67 -6.87
N LEU A 233 4.93 25.97 -7.14
CA LEU A 233 6.09 26.78 -6.75
C LEU A 233 5.94 27.43 -5.37
N ASP A 234 4.76 27.34 -4.75
CA ASP A 234 4.48 27.94 -3.44
C ASP A 234 4.32 26.85 -2.37
N PRO A 235 5.34 26.66 -1.50
CA PRO A 235 5.31 25.75 -0.36
C PRO A 235 4.07 25.90 0.54
N GLU A 236 3.49 27.11 0.62
CA GLU A 236 2.33 27.37 1.49
C GLU A 236 1.02 26.78 0.95
N THR A 237 1.00 26.29 -0.29
CA THR A 237 -0.19 25.68 -0.90
C THR A 237 -0.40 24.22 -0.48
N LYS A 238 0.68 23.56 -0.01
CA LYS A 238 0.68 22.16 0.44
C LYS A 238 1.31 22.04 1.84
N PRO A 239 0.72 22.64 2.90
CA PRO A 239 1.29 22.61 4.25
C PRO A 239 1.45 21.18 4.80
N TRP A 240 0.54 20.27 4.42
CA TRP A 240 0.60 18.84 4.75
C TRP A 240 1.83 18.10 4.18
N LYS A 241 2.52 18.68 3.18
CA LYS A 241 3.72 18.10 2.57
C LYS A 241 5.01 18.60 3.24
N ILE A 242 4.97 19.77 3.87
CA ILE A 242 6.16 20.50 4.30
C ILE A 242 6.17 20.74 5.81
N GLN A 243 5.06 21.27 6.36
CA GLN A 243 4.96 21.62 7.77
C GLN A 243 4.32 20.49 8.58
N ASP A 244 3.18 19.98 8.14
CA ASP A 244 2.36 19.00 8.87
C ASP A 244 2.42 17.61 8.22
N ILE A 245 3.65 17.08 8.09
CA ILE A 245 3.95 15.82 7.40
C ILE A 245 3.21 14.64 8.05
N TYR A 246 2.98 14.72 9.36
CA TYR A 246 2.25 13.74 10.15
C TYR A 246 0.79 13.55 9.73
N ALA A 247 0.20 14.50 8.98
CA ALA A 247 -1.21 14.47 8.60
C ALA A 247 -1.60 13.19 7.84
N THR A 248 -0.68 12.68 7.01
CA THR A 248 -0.90 11.43 6.24
C THR A 248 -0.98 10.21 7.17
N THR A 249 -0.08 10.12 8.14
CA THR A 249 -0.02 9.05 9.15
C THR A 249 -1.23 9.09 10.08
N VAL A 250 -1.64 10.29 10.51
CA VAL A 250 -2.86 10.47 11.30
C VAL A 250 -4.10 10.03 10.50
N LEU A 251 -4.19 10.40 9.23
CA LEU A 251 -5.29 9.98 8.35
C LEU A 251 -5.32 8.45 8.18
N PHE A 252 -4.16 7.82 8.00
CA PHE A 252 -4.02 6.36 7.97
C PHE A 252 -4.57 5.73 9.25
N TRP A 253 -4.11 6.20 10.41
CA TRP A 253 -4.57 5.69 11.71
C TRP A 253 -6.07 5.83 11.90
N ILE A 254 -6.67 6.97 11.53
CA ILE A 254 -8.12 7.21 11.60
C ILE A 254 -8.88 6.19 10.76
N ILE A 255 -8.42 5.90 9.54
CA ILE A 255 -9.07 4.94 8.64
C ILE A 255 -9.07 3.53 9.25
N GLN A 256 -8.00 3.14 9.94
CA GLN A 256 -7.91 1.84 10.60
C GLN A 256 -8.89 1.67 11.78
N GLN A 257 -9.50 2.75 12.27
CA GLN A 257 -10.47 2.67 13.37
C GLN A 257 -11.87 2.23 12.92
N TYR A 258 -12.19 2.29 11.63
CA TYR A 258 -13.50 1.88 11.13
C TYR A 258 -13.64 0.36 11.10
N LYS A 259 -14.54 -0.15 11.95
CA LYS A 259 -14.91 -1.57 12.00
C LYS A 259 -16.21 -1.83 11.23
N PRO A 260 -16.53 -3.09 10.87
CA PRO A 260 -17.78 -3.45 10.16
C PRO A 260 -19.08 -2.98 10.84
N THR A 261 -19.04 -2.68 12.14
CA THR A 261 -20.19 -2.20 12.93
C THR A 261 -20.45 -0.71 12.80
N ASN A 262 -19.49 0.07 12.29
CA ASN A 262 -19.47 1.53 12.43
C ASN A 262 -19.87 2.28 11.14
N GLN A 263 -20.80 1.71 10.36
CA GLN A 263 -21.20 2.26 9.06
C GLN A 263 -21.64 3.73 9.12
N THR A 264 -22.45 4.11 10.11
CA THR A 264 -22.96 5.48 10.22
C THR A 264 -21.86 6.52 10.43
N ASN A 265 -20.84 6.20 11.24
CA ASN A 265 -19.71 7.08 11.49
C ASN A 265 -18.83 7.19 10.24
N LEU A 266 -18.57 6.06 9.57
CA LEU A 266 -17.84 6.02 8.31
C LEU A 266 -18.52 6.91 7.26
N GLU A 267 -19.83 6.77 7.05
CA GLU A 267 -20.57 7.57 6.05
C GLU A 267 -20.62 9.07 6.41
N THR A 268 -20.65 9.40 7.70
CA THR A 268 -20.61 10.80 8.18
C THR A 268 -19.24 11.44 7.95
N HIS A 269 -18.17 10.70 8.20
CA HIS A 269 -16.80 11.19 8.06
C HIS A 269 -16.28 11.11 6.62
N PHE A 270 -16.88 10.28 5.76
CA PHE A 270 -16.44 10.05 4.38
C PHE A 270 -16.16 11.35 3.58
N PRO A 271 -17.02 12.40 3.61
CA PRO A 271 -16.73 13.66 2.92
C PRO A 271 -15.49 14.42 3.38
N LEU A 272 -15.01 14.15 4.61
CA LEU A 272 -13.80 14.75 5.17
C LEU A 272 -12.54 13.94 4.81
N LEU A 273 -12.68 12.64 4.54
CA LEU A 273 -11.59 11.73 4.17
C LEU A 273 -11.26 11.78 2.68
N VAL A 274 -12.26 12.00 1.82
CA VAL A 274 -12.10 11.98 0.35
C VAL A 274 -11.14 13.08 -0.16
N PRO A 275 -11.28 14.37 0.22
CA PRO A 275 -10.43 15.42 -0.32
C PRO A 275 -8.93 15.21 -0.02
N PRO A 276 -8.51 14.87 1.22
CA PRO A 276 -7.12 14.51 1.49
C PRO A 276 -6.59 13.36 0.64
N ILE A 277 -7.36 12.27 0.49
CA ILE A 277 -6.92 11.11 -0.30
C ILE A 277 -6.74 11.48 -1.78
N LEU A 278 -7.68 12.24 -2.36
CA LEU A 278 -7.54 12.71 -3.75
C LEU A 278 -6.35 13.65 -3.91
N ALA A 279 -6.14 14.58 -2.97
CA ALA A 279 -4.99 15.49 -3.01
C ALA A 279 -3.64 14.76 -2.97
N LEU A 280 -3.56 13.63 -2.24
CA LEU A 280 -2.36 12.79 -2.21
C LEU A 280 -2.16 12.02 -3.54
N ILE A 281 -3.24 11.51 -4.15
CA ILE A 281 -3.18 10.79 -5.44
C ILE A 281 -2.82 11.75 -6.59
N ASP A 282 -3.31 12.99 -6.53
CA ASP A 282 -3.07 14.02 -7.55
C ASP A 282 -1.73 14.76 -7.37
N ASP A 283 -0.95 14.46 -6.31
CA ASP A 283 0.33 15.13 -6.07
C ASP A 283 1.38 14.79 -7.14
N ASP A 284 2.37 15.65 -7.33
CA ASP A 284 3.41 15.47 -8.35
C ASP A 284 4.46 14.41 -7.94
N THR A 285 4.64 14.17 -6.65
CA THR A 285 5.67 13.25 -6.14
C THR A 285 5.17 11.82 -6.05
N THR A 286 5.88 10.89 -6.69
CA THR A 286 5.54 9.45 -6.74
C THR A 286 5.33 8.83 -5.35
N SER A 287 6.17 9.14 -4.37
CA SER A 287 6.05 8.59 -3.01
C SER A 287 4.73 9.02 -2.33
N ILE A 288 4.27 10.25 -2.57
CA ILE A 288 3.01 10.77 -2.04
C ILE A 288 1.82 10.14 -2.78
N LYS A 289 1.89 9.99 -4.11
CA LYS A 289 0.89 9.25 -4.89
C LYS A 289 0.71 7.82 -4.37
N THR A 290 1.82 7.16 -4.05
CA THR A 290 1.85 5.80 -3.50
C THR A 290 1.14 5.72 -2.15
N LYS A 291 1.42 6.67 -1.24
CA LYS A 291 0.69 6.82 0.04
C LYS A 291 -0.80 7.08 -0.18
N GLY A 292 -1.17 7.91 -1.15
CA GLY A 292 -2.56 8.18 -1.55
C GLY A 292 -3.31 6.92 -2.03
N CYS A 293 -2.68 6.12 -2.91
CA CYS A 293 -3.23 4.85 -3.39
C CYS A 293 -3.43 3.84 -2.24
N THR A 294 -2.45 3.76 -1.33
CA THR A 294 -2.48 2.91 -0.14
C THR A 294 -3.64 3.32 0.79
N LEU A 295 -3.78 4.62 1.07
CA LEU A 295 -4.88 5.15 1.89
C LEU A 295 -6.25 4.88 1.29
N LEU A 296 -6.39 5.04 -0.04
CA LEU A 296 -7.63 4.70 -0.73
C LEU A 296 -7.99 3.23 -0.53
N ARG A 297 -7.04 2.30 -0.72
CA ARG A 297 -7.28 0.87 -0.51
C ARG A 297 -7.68 0.56 0.93
N ASN A 298 -7.05 1.22 1.90
CA ASN A 298 -7.40 1.07 3.32
C ASN A 298 -8.79 1.62 3.63
N LEU A 299 -9.23 2.70 2.97
CA LEU A 299 -10.59 3.23 3.12
C LEU A 299 -11.64 2.33 2.46
N LEU A 300 -11.30 1.68 1.35
CA LEU A 300 -12.21 0.79 0.63
C LEU A 300 -12.54 -0.49 1.42
N THR A 301 -11.59 -1.00 2.20
CA THR A 301 -11.77 -2.20 3.04
C THR A 301 -12.98 -2.10 4.00
N PRO A 302 -13.09 -1.10 4.89
CA PRO A 302 -14.25 -0.95 5.77
C PRO A 302 -15.54 -0.61 4.99
N ILE A 303 -15.46 0.08 3.84
CA ILE A 303 -16.62 0.30 2.97
C ILE A 303 -17.16 -1.04 2.44
N GLN A 304 -16.27 -1.92 1.99
CA GLN A 304 -16.65 -3.26 1.52
C GLN A 304 -17.24 -4.10 2.65
N GLN A 305 -16.61 -4.12 3.82
CA GLN A 305 -17.06 -4.90 4.98
C GLN A 305 -18.43 -4.44 5.51
N THR A 306 -18.67 -3.13 5.57
CA THR A 306 -19.95 -2.54 5.99
C THR A 306 -21.03 -2.63 4.90
N LYS A 307 -20.68 -3.04 3.67
CA LYS A 307 -21.55 -3.03 2.48
C LYS A 307 -22.18 -1.65 2.23
N SER A 308 -21.48 -0.58 2.58
CA SER A 308 -22.02 0.78 2.44
C SER A 308 -22.18 1.16 0.95
N PRO A 309 -23.34 1.70 0.53
CA PRO A 309 -23.56 2.19 -0.84
C PRO A 309 -22.99 3.60 -1.07
N ILE A 310 -22.13 4.11 -0.17
CA ILE A 310 -21.66 5.50 -0.17
C ILE A 310 -20.97 5.91 -1.48
N LEU A 311 -20.17 5.03 -2.09
CA LEU A 311 -19.49 5.30 -3.36
C LEU A 311 -20.48 5.53 -4.51
N HIS A 312 -21.54 4.72 -4.57
CA HIS A 312 -22.62 4.87 -5.55
C HIS A 312 -23.44 6.14 -5.28
N ARG A 313 -23.81 6.40 -4.02
CA ARG A 313 -24.60 7.58 -3.64
C ARG A 313 -23.88 8.91 -3.93
N THR A 314 -22.56 8.92 -3.86
CA THR A 314 -21.73 10.12 -4.05
C THR A 314 -21.17 10.26 -5.46
N ASN A 315 -21.34 9.25 -6.31
CA ASN A 315 -20.74 9.13 -7.65
C ASN A 315 -19.21 9.26 -7.67
N LEU A 316 -18.55 8.90 -6.56
CA LEU A 316 -17.10 9.06 -6.41
C LEU A 316 -16.29 7.93 -7.06
N THR A 317 -16.89 6.81 -7.44
CA THR A 317 -16.19 5.73 -8.15
C THR A 317 -15.45 6.27 -9.37
N SER A 318 -16.14 7.00 -10.26
CA SER A 318 -15.49 7.57 -11.45
C SER A 318 -14.42 8.60 -11.11
N VAL A 319 -14.58 9.33 -10.01
CA VAL A 319 -13.61 10.37 -9.61
C VAL A 319 -12.29 9.72 -9.17
N PHE A 320 -12.38 8.66 -8.36
CA PHE A 320 -11.19 7.90 -7.97
C PHE A 320 -10.56 7.15 -9.13
N GLU A 321 -11.35 6.59 -10.06
CA GLU A 321 -10.80 5.97 -11.26
C GLU A 321 -10.05 6.98 -12.13
N ASP A 322 -10.61 8.18 -12.34
CA ASP A 322 -9.96 9.22 -13.13
C ASP A 322 -8.70 9.77 -12.43
N ALA A 323 -8.66 9.80 -11.09
CA ALA A 323 -7.46 10.14 -10.33
C ALA A 323 -6.37 9.04 -10.36
N LEU A 324 -6.76 7.76 -10.38
CA LEU A 324 -5.82 6.64 -10.43
C LEU A 324 -5.21 6.43 -11.82
N LYS A 325 -5.93 6.73 -12.91
CA LYS A 325 -5.46 6.52 -14.29
C LYS A 325 -4.07 7.14 -14.57
N PRO A 326 -3.79 8.42 -14.23
CA PRO A 326 -2.45 9.00 -14.40
C PRO A 326 -1.34 8.24 -13.64
N CYS A 327 -1.67 7.63 -12.50
CA CYS A 327 -0.69 6.83 -11.74
C CYS A 327 -0.28 5.58 -12.52
N LEU A 328 -1.21 4.95 -13.25
CA LEU A 328 -0.93 3.76 -14.07
C LEU A 328 0.00 4.03 -15.25
N LEU A 329 0.14 5.29 -15.65
CA LEU A 329 0.99 5.73 -16.76
C LEU A 329 2.36 6.23 -16.30
N SER A 330 2.67 6.14 -15.00
CA SER A 330 3.96 6.56 -14.44
C SER A 330 5.04 5.49 -14.70
N LEU A 331 5.49 5.44 -15.95
CA LEU A 331 6.43 4.43 -16.48
C LEU A 331 7.77 5.06 -16.91
N PRO A 332 8.86 4.28 -16.99
CA PRO A 332 10.08 4.70 -17.67
C PRO A 332 9.79 5.04 -19.14
N THR A 333 10.43 6.02 -19.77
CA THR A 333 11.66 6.73 -19.37
C THR A 333 11.44 7.99 -18.51
N ILE A 334 10.18 8.41 -18.30
CA ILE A 334 9.86 9.65 -17.58
C ILE A 334 9.94 9.45 -16.06
N THR A 335 9.47 8.29 -15.58
CA THR A 335 9.56 7.91 -14.16
C THR A 335 10.64 6.84 -13.99
N PRO A 336 11.58 6.99 -13.03
CA PRO A 336 12.57 5.95 -12.74
C PRO A 336 11.92 4.60 -12.39
N GLU A 337 12.57 3.49 -12.76
CA GLU A 337 12.02 2.14 -12.53
C GLU A 337 11.62 1.87 -11.07
N PRO A 338 12.44 2.19 -10.04
CA PRO A 338 12.06 1.95 -8.65
C PRO A 338 10.77 2.68 -8.25
N ASP A 339 10.66 3.95 -8.64
CA ASP A 339 9.49 4.80 -8.37
C ASP A 339 8.24 4.28 -9.09
N SER A 340 8.38 3.83 -10.35
CA SER A 340 7.30 3.19 -11.09
C SER A 340 6.81 1.92 -10.39
N ILE A 341 7.73 1.07 -9.94
CA ILE A 341 7.39 -0.18 -9.22
C ILE A 341 6.61 0.14 -7.94
N ASP A 342 7.11 1.06 -7.12
CA ASP A 342 6.47 1.41 -5.84
C ASP A 342 5.08 2.01 -6.03
N LEU A 343 4.87 2.82 -7.06
CA LEU A 343 3.55 3.38 -7.35
C LEU A 343 2.59 2.34 -7.91
N LEU A 344 3.02 1.57 -8.92
CA LEU A 344 2.14 0.64 -9.63
C LEU A 344 1.73 -0.55 -8.76
N LYS A 345 2.60 -1.00 -7.84
CA LYS A 345 2.25 -2.06 -6.87
C LYS A 345 1.08 -1.66 -5.98
N GLU A 346 0.88 -0.36 -5.74
CA GLU A 346 -0.22 0.16 -4.92
C GLU A 346 -1.42 0.61 -5.76
N ALA A 347 -1.17 1.21 -6.93
CA ALA A 347 -2.21 1.81 -7.78
C ALA A 347 -3.11 0.77 -8.45
N TYR A 348 -2.55 -0.32 -9.01
CA TYR A 348 -3.35 -1.37 -9.65
C TYR A 348 -4.27 -2.09 -8.64
N PRO A 349 -3.79 -2.56 -7.47
CA PRO A 349 -4.66 -3.13 -6.45
C PRO A 349 -5.69 -2.15 -5.90
N ALA A 350 -5.36 -0.85 -5.76
CA ALA A 350 -6.33 0.17 -5.36
C ALA A 350 -7.47 0.31 -6.39
N LEU A 351 -7.15 0.35 -7.69
CA LEU A 351 -8.15 0.40 -8.76
C LEU A 351 -9.03 -0.86 -8.78
N LEU A 352 -8.42 -2.04 -8.69
CA LEU A 352 -9.14 -3.31 -8.68
C LEU A 352 -10.09 -3.39 -7.46
N THR A 353 -9.60 -3.01 -6.28
CA THR A 353 -10.40 -2.97 -5.03
C THR A 353 -11.56 -2.00 -5.15
N LEU A 354 -11.35 -0.82 -5.77
CA LEU A 354 -12.40 0.18 -6.00
C LEU A 354 -13.50 -0.37 -6.91
N GLN A 355 -13.10 -0.98 -8.03
CA GLN A 355 -14.03 -1.57 -9.00
C GLN A 355 -14.83 -2.73 -8.35
N LYS A 356 -14.15 -3.61 -7.62
CA LYS A 356 -14.77 -4.74 -6.88
C LYS A 356 -15.72 -4.25 -5.80
N THR A 357 -15.31 -3.29 -4.97
CA THR A 357 -16.16 -2.70 -3.91
C THR A 357 -17.39 -2.03 -4.50
N THR A 358 -17.23 -1.33 -5.62
CA THR A 358 -18.37 -0.72 -6.32
C THR A 358 -19.33 -1.79 -6.82
N TYR A 359 -18.83 -2.86 -7.45
CA TYR A 359 -19.65 -3.97 -7.91
C TYR A 359 -20.41 -4.66 -6.76
N THR A 360 -19.74 -5.00 -5.66
CA THR A 360 -20.33 -5.73 -4.53
C THR A 360 -21.36 -4.89 -3.76
N ASN A 361 -21.10 -3.60 -3.59
CA ASN A 361 -21.91 -2.73 -2.73
C ASN A 361 -23.01 -1.97 -3.48
N THR A 362 -23.11 -2.11 -4.80
CA THR A 362 -24.19 -1.46 -5.55
C THR A 362 -25.54 -2.07 -5.11
N PRO A 363 -26.48 -1.28 -4.57
CA PRO A 363 -27.73 -1.80 -4.03
C PRO A 363 -28.54 -2.54 -5.09
N SER A 364 -29.08 -3.72 -4.75
CA SER A 364 -29.98 -4.46 -5.65
C SER A 364 -31.38 -3.87 -5.60
N PRO A 365 -32.03 -3.56 -6.74
CA PRO A 365 -33.43 -3.15 -6.73
C PRO A 365 -34.36 -4.31 -6.36
N SER A 366 -35.65 -3.98 -6.22
CA SER A 366 -36.76 -4.84 -5.84
C SER A 366 -36.78 -6.21 -6.55
N PRO A 367 -37.37 -7.26 -5.92
CA PRO A 367 -37.30 -8.65 -6.37
C PRO A 367 -37.76 -8.93 -7.81
N GLN A 368 -38.59 -8.06 -8.40
CA GLN A 368 -39.15 -8.25 -9.74
C GLN A 368 -38.20 -7.89 -10.90
N SER A 369 -37.08 -7.18 -10.65
CA SER A 369 -36.14 -6.72 -11.69
C SER A 369 -34.71 -7.27 -11.54
N GLN A 370 -34.49 -8.21 -10.62
CA GLN A 370 -33.15 -8.62 -10.17
C GLN A 370 -32.26 -9.21 -11.28
N ALA A 371 -32.80 -10.09 -12.13
CA ALA A 371 -32.00 -10.78 -13.16
C ALA A 371 -31.41 -9.82 -14.22
N LYS A 372 -32.21 -8.86 -14.72
CA LYS A 372 -31.75 -7.88 -15.71
C LYS A 372 -30.76 -6.88 -15.10
N THR A 373 -30.99 -6.42 -13.87
CA THR A 373 -30.09 -5.46 -13.21
C THR A 373 -28.76 -6.09 -12.79
N GLN A 374 -28.75 -7.35 -12.33
CA GLN A 374 -27.51 -8.05 -12.01
C GLN A 374 -26.64 -8.26 -13.26
N SER A 375 -27.26 -8.60 -14.39
CA SER A 375 -26.58 -8.70 -15.68
C SER A 375 -25.89 -7.37 -16.06
N ASN A 376 -26.60 -6.25 -15.95
CA ASN A 376 -26.04 -4.93 -16.29
C ASN A 376 -24.89 -4.50 -15.35
N LYS A 377 -24.97 -4.86 -14.06
CA LYS A 377 -23.91 -4.59 -13.08
C LYS A 377 -22.64 -5.37 -13.40
N LEU A 378 -22.79 -6.66 -13.70
CA LEU A 378 -21.68 -7.51 -14.11
C LEU A 378 -21.06 -7.00 -15.41
N GLU A 379 -21.87 -6.64 -16.40
CA GLU A 379 -21.39 -6.07 -17.66
C GLU A 379 -20.58 -4.79 -17.46
N THR A 380 -21.05 -3.90 -16.57
CA THR A 380 -20.31 -2.68 -16.21
C THR A 380 -18.98 -3.01 -15.52
N TYR A 381 -18.97 -3.96 -14.60
CA TYR A 381 -17.75 -4.40 -13.91
C TYR A 381 -16.72 -4.99 -14.89
N ILE A 382 -17.16 -5.89 -15.77
CA ILE A 382 -16.33 -6.48 -16.83
C ILE A 382 -15.82 -5.42 -17.80
N SER A 383 -16.63 -4.41 -18.14
CA SER A 383 -16.20 -3.28 -18.97
C SER A 383 -15.08 -2.46 -18.33
N ARG A 384 -15.17 -2.20 -17.01
CA ARG A 384 -14.13 -1.49 -16.25
C ARG A 384 -12.82 -2.28 -16.22
N LEU A 385 -12.88 -3.58 -15.91
CA LEU A 385 -11.70 -4.45 -15.93
C LEU A 385 -11.08 -4.56 -17.33
N THR A 386 -11.92 -4.63 -18.37
CA THR A 386 -11.48 -4.62 -19.78
C THR A 386 -10.72 -3.34 -20.11
N SER A 387 -11.21 -2.18 -19.66
CA SER A 387 -10.53 -0.89 -19.82
C SER A 387 -9.17 -0.89 -19.08
N THR A 388 -9.12 -1.40 -17.84
CA THR A 388 -7.85 -1.56 -17.12
C THR A 388 -6.83 -2.41 -17.90
N LEU A 389 -7.27 -3.54 -18.46
CA LEU A 389 -6.42 -4.42 -19.25
C LEU A 389 -5.94 -3.76 -20.56
N ARG A 390 -6.87 -3.22 -21.36
CA ARG A 390 -6.60 -2.73 -22.73
C ARG A 390 -5.96 -1.35 -22.78
N GLU A 391 -6.33 -0.46 -21.88
CA GLU A 391 -5.85 0.93 -21.90
C GLU A 391 -4.59 1.12 -21.04
N ASN A 392 -4.34 0.21 -20.08
CA ASN A 392 -3.23 0.37 -19.14
C ASN A 392 -2.28 -0.83 -19.18
N LEU A 393 -2.67 -2.04 -18.75
CA LEU A 393 -1.74 -3.16 -18.58
C LEU A 393 -1.03 -3.58 -19.87
N ILE A 394 -1.79 -3.91 -20.92
CA ILE A 394 -1.22 -4.37 -22.20
C ILE A 394 -0.33 -3.28 -22.83
N PRO A 395 -0.79 -2.01 -22.99
CA PRO A 395 0.06 -0.95 -23.52
C PRO A 395 1.30 -0.67 -22.66
N SER A 396 1.18 -0.71 -21.33
CA SER A 396 2.31 -0.48 -20.41
C SER A 396 3.37 -1.56 -20.58
N PHE A 397 2.95 -2.82 -20.70
CA PHE A 397 3.87 -3.94 -20.93
C PHE A 397 4.60 -3.80 -22.27
N HIS A 398 3.89 -3.45 -23.34
CA HIS A 398 4.50 -3.17 -24.64
C HIS A 398 5.36 -1.92 -24.66
N HIS A 399 5.07 -0.92 -23.83
CA HIS A 399 5.90 0.30 -23.74
C HIS A 399 7.28 0.01 -23.17
N ILE A 400 7.32 -0.82 -22.11
CA ILE A 400 8.57 -1.17 -21.42
C ILE A 400 9.29 -2.36 -22.05
N SER A 401 8.67 -3.03 -23.02
CA SER A 401 9.22 -4.18 -23.74
C SER A 401 9.41 -3.83 -25.20
N SER A 402 10.63 -3.89 -25.72
CA SER A 402 10.87 -3.60 -27.13
C SER A 402 10.61 -4.85 -27.98
N SER A 403 9.58 -4.80 -28.82
CA SER A 403 9.40 -5.75 -29.93
C SER A 403 9.68 -4.99 -31.23
N ASN A 404 10.89 -5.11 -31.79
CA ASN A 404 11.21 -4.46 -33.07
C ASN A 404 10.41 -5.15 -34.20
N THR A 405 9.30 -4.55 -34.61
CA THR A 405 8.48 -5.05 -35.73
C THR A 405 9.05 -4.66 -37.12
N THR A 406 10.18 -3.95 -37.16
CA THR A 406 10.80 -3.39 -38.38
C THR A 406 12.10 -4.07 -38.78
N SER A 407 12.54 -5.08 -38.03
CA SER A 407 13.77 -5.83 -38.31
C SER A 407 13.48 -7.04 -39.20
N LEU A 408 14.29 -7.24 -40.24
CA LEU A 408 14.25 -8.41 -41.13
C LEU A 408 14.90 -9.65 -40.50
N SER A 409 15.46 -9.54 -39.28
CA SER A 409 15.92 -10.66 -38.45
C SER A 409 14.90 -10.98 -37.36
N SER A 410 14.85 -12.25 -36.96
CA SER A 410 14.07 -12.78 -35.84
C SER A 410 14.58 -12.20 -34.51
N ASP A 411 14.38 -10.90 -34.29
CA ASP A 411 14.82 -10.21 -33.09
C ASP A 411 13.84 -10.52 -31.95
N PHE A 412 14.30 -11.31 -30.98
CA PHE A 412 13.56 -11.61 -29.76
C PHE A 412 13.19 -10.33 -29.01
N ALA A 413 12.09 -10.36 -28.26
CA ALA A 413 11.68 -9.21 -27.46
C ALA A 413 12.75 -8.85 -26.42
N SER A 414 13.01 -7.55 -26.24
CA SER A 414 13.92 -7.06 -25.21
C SER A 414 13.16 -6.55 -23.99
N PHE A 415 13.62 -6.93 -22.80
CA PHE A 415 13.04 -6.57 -21.51
C PHE A 415 14.04 -5.76 -20.67
N PRO A 416 14.21 -4.45 -20.97
CA PRO A 416 15.14 -3.59 -20.22
C PRO A 416 14.75 -3.40 -18.75
N TYR A 417 13.48 -3.59 -18.40
CA TYR A 417 12.94 -3.42 -17.04
C TYR A 417 12.27 -4.71 -16.54
N PRO A 418 13.03 -5.81 -16.32
CA PRO A 418 12.44 -7.13 -16.03
C PRO A 418 11.66 -7.17 -14.72
N ARG A 419 12.05 -6.36 -13.72
CA ARG A 419 11.32 -6.23 -12.45
C ARG A 419 9.94 -5.59 -12.68
N LEU A 420 9.89 -4.54 -13.48
CA LEU A 420 8.65 -3.86 -13.83
C LEU A 420 7.75 -4.74 -14.73
N SER A 421 8.32 -5.46 -15.70
CA SER A 421 7.59 -6.44 -16.52
C SER A 421 6.97 -7.55 -15.66
N THR A 422 7.69 -8.02 -14.64
CA THR A 422 7.18 -9.00 -13.68
C THR A 422 5.97 -8.46 -12.93
N LEU A 423 6.07 -7.24 -12.38
CA LEU A 423 4.96 -6.59 -11.69
C LEU A 423 3.72 -6.46 -12.59
N LEU A 424 3.89 -6.02 -13.85
CA LEU A 424 2.77 -5.90 -14.78
C LEU A 424 2.10 -7.24 -15.08
N LEU A 425 2.88 -8.32 -15.22
CA LEU A 425 2.34 -9.68 -15.40
C LEU A 425 1.54 -10.12 -14.16
N GLU A 426 2.04 -9.90 -12.95
CA GLU A 426 1.33 -10.18 -11.69
C GLU A 426 0.00 -9.39 -11.59
N GLN A 427 -0.01 -8.14 -12.03
CA GLN A 427 -1.25 -7.35 -12.11
C GLN A 427 -2.20 -7.88 -13.19
N MET A 428 -1.68 -8.38 -14.32
CA MET A 428 -2.49 -9.06 -15.33
C MET A 428 -3.14 -10.33 -14.77
N VAL A 429 -2.43 -11.16 -13.99
CA VAL A 429 -3.02 -12.33 -13.30
C VAL A 429 -4.26 -11.93 -12.50
N SER A 430 -4.13 -10.89 -11.66
CA SER A 430 -5.22 -10.41 -10.81
C SER A 430 -6.44 -9.94 -11.61
N VAL A 431 -6.22 -9.16 -12.67
CA VAL A 431 -7.31 -8.65 -13.53
C VAL A 431 -7.96 -9.77 -14.34
N LEU A 432 -7.17 -10.69 -14.90
CA LEU A 432 -7.67 -11.82 -15.67
C LEU A 432 -8.48 -12.78 -14.78
N GLY A 433 -8.04 -13.01 -13.54
CA GLY A 433 -8.77 -13.80 -12.55
C GLY A 433 -10.21 -13.29 -12.33
N GLU A 434 -10.39 -11.98 -12.19
CA GLU A 434 -11.71 -11.36 -12.03
C GLU A 434 -12.50 -11.29 -13.36
N LEU A 435 -11.81 -11.24 -14.51
CA LEU A 435 -12.45 -11.25 -15.84
C LEU A 435 -13.11 -12.60 -16.17
N GLY A 436 -12.54 -13.70 -15.67
CA GLY A 436 -12.99 -15.06 -15.93
C GLY A 436 -13.11 -15.34 -17.44
N ILE A 437 -14.23 -15.95 -17.86
CA ILE A 437 -14.47 -16.35 -19.26
C ILE A 437 -14.37 -15.21 -20.29
N HIS A 438 -14.49 -13.95 -19.86
CA HIS A 438 -14.32 -12.80 -20.75
C HIS A 438 -12.87 -12.62 -21.23
N THR A 439 -11.90 -13.27 -20.57
CA THR A 439 -10.49 -13.40 -21.03
C THR A 439 -10.39 -13.92 -22.46
N THR A 440 -11.33 -14.76 -22.90
CA THR A 440 -11.39 -15.31 -24.27
C THR A 440 -11.37 -14.25 -25.38
N LYS A 441 -11.78 -13.00 -25.10
CA LYS A 441 -11.80 -11.89 -26.05
C LYS A 441 -10.42 -11.29 -26.30
N PHE A 442 -9.47 -11.51 -25.39
CA PHE A 442 -8.15 -10.86 -25.37
C PHE A 442 -7.01 -11.84 -25.65
N LEU A 443 -7.32 -13.08 -26.05
CA LEU A 443 -6.31 -14.08 -26.38
C LEU A 443 -5.32 -13.58 -27.45
N GLN A 444 -5.82 -12.84 -28.44
CA GLN A 444 -4.98 -12.26 -29.49
C GLN A 444 -3.97 -11.22 -28.98
N ASP A 445 -4.28 -10.54 -27.88
CA ASP A 445 -3.41 -9.52 -27.31
C ASP A 445 -2.47 -10.13 -26.23
N ILE A 446 -2.95 -11.14 -25.50
CA ILE A 446 -2.23 -11.74 -24.36
C ILE A 446 -1.26 -12.84 -24.82
N VAL A 447 -1.63 -13.69 -25.78
CA VAL A 447 -0.77 -14.80 -26.21
C VAL A 447 0.56 -14.30 -26.81
N PRO A 448 0.63 -13.22 -27.60
CA PRO A 448 1.90 -12.66 -28.03
C PRO A 448 2.78 -12.17 -26.88
N ILE A 449 2.19 -11.60 -25.82
CA ILE A 449 2.93 -11.20 -24.60
C ILE A 449 3.56 -12.43 -23.95
N LEU A 450 2.78 -13.51 -23.79
CA LEU A 450 3.27 -14.77 -23.23
C LEU A 450 4.38 -15.38 -24.08
N HIS A 451 4.19 -15.44 -25.40
CA HIS A 451 5.16 -15.98 -26.34
C HIS A 451 6.47 -15.20 -26.29
N ASN A 452 6.43 -13.88 -26.45
CA ASN A 452 7.61 -13.02 -26.40
C ASN A 452 8.39 -13.12 -25.08
N THR A 453 7.70 -13.37 -23.97
CA THR A 453 8.32 -13.47 -22.64
C THR A 453 8.91 -14.86 -22.40
N LEU A 454 8.15 -15.92 -22.65
CA LEU A 454 8.55 -17.31 -22.38
C LEU A 454 9.54 -17.86 -23.41
N ALA A 455 9.41 -17.47 -24.69
CA ALA A 455 10.33 -17.89 -25.74
C ALA A 455 11.63 -17.07 -25.79
N ASN A 456 11.85 -16.16 -24.85
CA ASN A 456 13.07 -15.36 -24.82
C ASN A 456 14.27 -16.22 -24.38
N PRO A 457 15.35 -16.32 -25.18
CA PRO A 457 16.55 -17.09 -24.81
C PRO A 457 17.27 -16.57 -23.56
N PHE A 458 17.09 -15.28 -23.23
CA PHE A 458 17.66 -14.66 -22.04
C PHE A 458 16.70 -14.68 -20.84
N GLY A 459 15.53 -15.29 -20.97
CA GLY A 459 14.55 -15.41 -19.89
C GLY A 459 15.13 -15.97 -18.58
N PRO A 460 15.93 -17.07 -18.60
CA PRO A 460 16.51 -17.65 -17.39
C PRO A 460 17.43 -16.72 -16.59
N ALA A 461 17.91 -15.62 -17.19
CA ALA A 461 18.69 -14.60 -16.46
C ALA A 461 17.86 -13.84 -15.42
N TYR A 462 16.52 -13.81 -15.57
CA TYR A 462 15.61 -13.26 -14.57
C TYR A 462 14.36 -14.15 -14.42
N PRO A 463 14.46 -15.28 -13.68
CA PRO A 463 13.39 -16.26 -13.54
C PRO A 463 12.06 -15.73 -12.96
N PRO A 464 12.01 -14.71 -12.08
CA PRO A 464 10.73 -14.20 -11.58
C PRO A 464 9.79 -13.72 -12.69
N MET A 465 10.32 -13.14 -13.77
CA MET A 465 9.51 -12.73 -14.93
C MET A 465 8.92 -13.94 -15.67
N LEU A 466 9.69 -15.03 -15.80
CA LEU A 466 9.20 -16.28 -16.40
C LEU A 466 8.11 -16.92 -15.54
N LEU A 467 8.29 -16.95 -14.22
CA LEU A 467 7.27 -17.47 -13.29
C LEU A 467 5.96 -16.67 -13.39
N ALA A 468 6.03 -15.33 -13.40
CA ALA A 468 4.84 -14.49 -13.58
C ALA A 468 4.17 -14.72 -14.95
N ALA A 469 4.94 -14.91 -16.02
CA ALA A 469 4.39 -15.26 -17.33
C ALA A 469 3.74 -16.65 -17.36
N VAL A 470 4.32 -17.64 -16.67
CA VAL A 470 3.71 -18.98 -16.50
C VAL A 470 2.40 -18.89 -15.72
N GLU A 471 2.32 -18.03 -14.71
CA GLU A 471 1.08 -17.78 -13.96
C GLU A 471 0.01 -17.11 -14.84
N VAL A 472 0.37 -16.11 -15.66
CA VAL A 472 -0.55 -15.54 -16.65
C VAL A 472 -1.04 -16.62 -17.62
N ALA A 473 -0.15 -17.48 -18.13
CA ALA A 473 -0.51 -18.59 -19.02
C ALA A 473 -1.49 -19.56 -18.33
N ARG A 474 -1.27 -19.88 -17.05
CA ARG A 474 -2.17 -20.71 -16.23
C ARG A 474 -3.56 -20.11 -16.16
N VAL A 475 -3.67 -18.84 -15.77
CA VAL A 475 -4.96 -18.13 -15.66
C VAL A 475 -5.65 -18.04 -17.03
N VAL A 476 -4.90 -17.78 -18.10
CA VAL A 476 -5.44 -17.77 -19.47
C VAL A 476 -6.02 -19.13 -19.85
N VAL A 477 -5.32 -20.24 -19.60
CA VAL A 477 -5.82 -21.58 -19.89
C VAL A 477 -7.10 -21.89 -19.11
N LEU A 478 -7.11 -21.60 -17.81
CA LEU A 478 -8.26 -21.83 -16.93
C LEU A 478 -9.49 -21.01 -17.35
N ASN A 479 -9.29 -19.72 -17.61
CA ASN A 479 -10.38 -18.79 -17.91
C ASN A 479 -10.86 -18.89 -19.36
N ALA A 480 -9.95 -19.13 -20.30
CA ALA A 480 -10.22 -19.17 -21.72
C ALA A 480 -10.33 -20.58 -22.29
N HIS A 481 -10.51 -21.60 -21.45
CA HIS A 481 -10.68 -23.00 -21.84
C HIS A 481 -11.65 -23.22 -23.03
N PRO A 482 -12.75 -22.44 -23.23
CA PRO A 482 -13.64 -22.67 -24.37
C PRO A 482 -13.01 -22.32 -25.73
N ARG A 483 -11.98 -21.47 -25.76
CA ARG A 483 -11.37 -20.93 -27.00
C ARG A 483 -9.85 -21.08 -27.07
N VAL A 484 -9.20 -21.55 -26.02
CA VAL A 484 -7.74 -21.71 -25.94
C VAL A 484 -7.18 -22.67 -27.02
N TRP A 485 -8.00 -23.61 -27.52
CA TRP A 485 -7.62 -24.55 -28.58
C TRP A 485 -7.10 -23.90 -29.87
N ARG A 486 -7.56 -22.67 -30.17
CA ARG A 486 -7.08 -21.89 -31.33
C ARG A 486 -5.65 -21.40 -31.17
N TRP A 487 -5.22 -21.21 -29.93
CA TRP A 487 -3.94 -20.64 -29.54
C TRP A 487 -2.99 -21.71 -28.97
N ARG A 488 -3.38 -23.00 -29.01
CA ARG A 488 -2.59 -24.10 -28.43
C ARG A 488 -1.19 -24.19 -29.02
N GLY A 489 -1.03 -23.92 -30.33
CA GLY A 489 0.26 -23.99 -31.00
C GLY A 489 1.22 -22.94 -30.48
N GLU A 490 0.81 -21.68 -30.47
CA GLU A 490 1.63 -20.56 -29.93
C GLU A 490 1.94 -20.72 -28.45
N LEU A 491 0.97 -21.20 -27.65
CA LEU A 491 1.19 -21.49 -26.23
C LEU A 491 2.18 -22.65 -26.03
N LEU A 492 2.03 -23.75 -26.78
CA LEU A 492 2.97 -24.87 -26.71
C LEU A 492 4.36 -24.45 -27.16
N ASP A 493 4.49 -23.67 -28.23
CA ASP A 493 5.76 -23.15 -28.71
C ASP A 493 6.46 -22.30 -27.64
N ALA A 494 5.72 -21.38 -27.00
CA ALA A 494 6.23 -20.56 -25.90
C ALA A 494 6.71 -21.40 -24.70
N LEU A 495 5.90 -22.40 -24.28
CA LEU A 495 6.21 -23.28 -23.15
C LEU A 495 7.39 -24.22 -23.44
N CYS A 496 7.47 -24.76 -24.67
CA CYS A 496 8.57 -25.61 -25.11
C CYS A 496 9.87 -24.82 -25.19
N SER A 497 9.84 -23.62 -25.78
CA SER A 497 11.01 -22.74 -25.86
C SER A 497 11.54 -22.37 -24.47
N CYS A 498 10.64 -21.98 -23.56
CA CYS A 498 11.00 -21.70 -22.16
C CYS A 498 11.65 -22.92 -21.48
N TRP A 499 11.05 -24.10 -21.65
CA TRP A 499 11.58 -25.35 -21.10
C TRP A 499 13.00 -25.66 -21.59
N ILE A 500 13.25 -25.51 -22.90
CA ILE A 500 14.57 -25.75 -23.49
C ILE A 500 15.61 -24.82 -22.84
N HIS A 501 15.34 -23.52 -22.78
CA HIS A 501 16.25 -22.55 -22.16
C HIS A 501 16.49 -22.84 -20.67
N VAL A 502 15.47 -23.29 -19.94
CA VAL A 502 15.60 -23.67 -18.52
C VAL A 502 16.45 -24.92 -18.34
N VAL A 503 16.28 -25.93 -19.19
CA VAL A 503 17.11 -27.15 -19.16
C VAL A 503 18.57 -26.84 -19.51
N GLU A 504 18.80 -25.92 -20.45
CA GLU A 504 20.14 -25.44 -20.79
C GLU A 504 20.79 -24.69 -19.61
N GLU A 505 20.10 -23.71 -19.02
CA GLU A 505 20.61 -22.96 -17.85
C GLU A 505 20.85 -23.89 -16.65
N GLU A 506 19.98 -24.88 -16.40
CA GLU A 506 20.19 -25.87 -15.35
C GLU A 506 21.49 -26.68 -15.56
N ARG A 507 21.78 -27.11 -16.79
CA ARG A 507 23.04 -27.79 -17.10
C ARG A 507 24.24 -26.88 -16.83
N GLU A 508 24.14 -25.61 -17.22
CA GLU A 508 25.19 -24.63 -16.94
C GLU A 508 25.39 -24.41 -15.43
N ILE A 509 24.31 -24.26 -14.65
CA ILE A 509 24.33 -24.13 -13.19
C ILE A 509 25.04 -25.34 -12.56
N VAL A 510 24.69 -26.56 -12.98
CA VAL A 510 25.32 -27.80 -12.49
C VAL A 510 26.81 -27.82 -12.81
N ASP A 511 27.21 -27.41 -14.01
CA ASP A 511 28.61 -27.37 -14.40
C ASP A 511 29.39 -26.22 -13.73
N ARG A 512 28.73 -25.10 -13.37
CA ARG A 512 29.29 -24.05 -12.49
C ARG A 512 29.49 -24.60 -11.07
N GLY A 513 28.53 -25.35 -10.53
CA GLY A 513 28.61 -26.00 -9.22
C GLY A 513 29.76 -27.00 -9.11
N LYS A 514 29.97 -27.84 -10.14
CA LYS A 514 31.14 -28.76 -10.22
C LYS A 514 32.49 -28.04 -10.19
N ARG A 515 32.53 -26.78 -10.61
CA ARG A 515 33.72 -25.90 -10.62
C ARG A 515 33.89 -25.10 -9.33
N GLY A 516 33.08 -25.35 -8.30
CA GLY A 516 33.20 -24.73 -6.97
C GLY A 516 32.37 -23.46 -6.74
N GLY A 517 31.38 -23.17 -7.59
CA GLY A 517 30.42 -22.07 -7.39
C GLY A 517 29.24 -22.43 -6.48
N GLU A 518 28.61 -21.43 -5.84
CA GLU A 518 27.34 -21.59 -5.13
C GLU A 518 26.18 -21.74 -6.15
N SER A 519 25.57 -22.92 -6.23
CA SER A 519 24.54 -23.23 -7.27
C SER A 519 23.17 -23.64 -6.70
N GLY A 520 23.04 -23.72 -5.37
CA GLY A 520 21.87 -24.32 -4.72
C GLY A 520 20.56 -23.54 -4.93
N SER A 521 20.61 -22.21 -4.83
CA SER A 521 19.41 -21.37 -4.97
C SER A 521 18.94 -21.25 -6.42
N GLU A 522 19.86 -21.12 -7.38
CA GLU A 522 19.52 -21.01 -8.81
C GLU A 522 18.88 -22.30 -9.32
N GLY A 523 19.44 -23.47 -8.95
CA GLY A 523 18.88 -24.77 -9.33
C GLY A 523 17.45 -24.98 -8.82
N ALA A 524 17.17 -24.61 -7.56
CA ALA A 524 15.84 -24.72 -6.97
C ALA A 524 14.78 -23.86 -7.71
N VAL A 525 15.18 -22.67 -8.20
CA VAL A 525 14.31 -21.80 -8.99
C VAL A 525 14.01 -22.41 -10.36
N MET A 526 15.00 -23.01 -11.02
CA MET A 526 14.79 -23.72 -12.29
C MET A 526 13.90 -24.95 -12.11
N ASP A 527 14.07 -25.70 -11.02
CA ASP A 527 13.19 -26.82 -10.67
C ASP A 527 11.74 -26.37 -10.47
N ARG A 528 11.53 -25.26 -9.75
CA ARG A 528 10.21 -24.65 -9.61
C ARG A 528 9.63 -24.26 -10.97
N LEU A 529 10.40 -23.62 -11.83
CA LEU A 529 9.94 -23.19 -13.15
C LEU A 529 9.56 -24.39 -14.03
N LYS A 530 10.37 -25.46 -14.07
CA LYS A 530 10.03 -26.72 -14.74
C LYS A 530 8.72 -27.31 -14.21
N LYS A 531 8.53 -27.31 -12.90
CA LYS A 531 7.32 -27.82 -12.25
C LYS A 531 6.08 -27.02 -12.67
N GLU A 532 6.14 -25.70 -12.61
CA GLU A 532 5.01 -24.84 -12.99
C GLU A 532 4.70 -24.90 -14.49
N LEU A 533 5.72 -25.00 -15.37
CA LEU A 533 5.55 -25.20 -16.81
C LEU A 533 4.77 -26.49 -17.12
N ARG A 534 5.13 -27.60 -16.45
CA ARG A 534 4.40 -28.87 -16.57
C ARG A 534 2.94 -28.73 -16.14
N GLY A 535 2.68 -27.97 -15.07
CA GLY A 535 1.33 -27.68 -14.61
C GLY A 535 0.48 -26.96 -15.66
N VAL A 536 1.04 -25.96 -16.35
CA VAL A 536 0.34 -25.27 -17.44
C VAL A 536 0.06 -26.20 -18.62
N VAL A 537 1.05 -27.02 -19.03
CA VAL A 537 0.85 -28.01 -20.11
C VAL A 537 -0.22 -29.03 -19.75
N TYR A 538 -0.23 -29.51 -18.50
CA TYR A 538 -1.29 -30.39 -18.01
C TYR A 538 -2.67 -29.72 -18.08
N LEU A 539 -2.81 -28.48 -17.60
CA LEU A 539 -4.08 -27.75 -17.69
C LEU A 539 -4.52 -27.52 -19.13
N LEU A 540 -3.57 -27.24 -20.03
CA LEU A 540 -3.87 -27.07 -21.45
C LEU A 540 -4.40 -28.38 -22.05
N LYS A 541 -3.72 -29.51 -21.81
CA LYS A 541 -4.19 -30.84 -22.22
C LYS A 541 -5.58 -31.13 -21.67
N PHE A 542 -5.77 -30.89 -20.37
CA PHE A 542 -7.04 -31.12 -19.69
C PHE A 542 -8.17 -30.29 -20.31
N ALA A 543 -7.93 -29.01 -20.58
CA ALA A 543 -8.89 -28.10 -21.23
C ALA A 543 -9.27 -28.55 -22.66
N LEU A 544 -8.29 -29.06 -23.43
CA LEU A 544 -8.51 -29.55 -24.79
C LEU A 544 -9.26 -30.89 -24.83
N GLN A 545 -8.96 -31.79 -23.89
CA GLN A 545 -9.59 -33.11 -23.81
C GLN A 545 -11.04 -33.04 -23.31
N ASN A 546 -11.35 -32.11 -22.40
CA ASN A 546 -12.62 -31.99 -21.69
C ASN A 546 -13.50 -30.80 -22.15
N SER A 547 -13.43 -30.40 -23.42
CA SER A 547 -14.22 -29.27 -23.95
C SER A 547 -15.74 -29.46 -23.81
N ILE A 548 -16.45 -28.43 -23.31
CA ILE A 548 -17.84 -28.50 -22.80
C ILE A 548 -18.96 -28.37 -23.88
N GLN A 549 -18.71 -28.43 -25.20
CA GLN A 549 -19.82 -28.32 -26.18
C GLN A 549 -19.90 -29.37 -27.30
N VAL A 550 -21.17 -29.74 -27.55
CA VAL A 550 -21.75 -30.66 -28.55
C VAL A 550 -21.72 -30.06 -29.98
N ASP A 551 -21.39 -28.78 -30.12
CA ASP A 551 -21.35 -28.03 -31.39
C ASP A 551 -19.97 -27.41 -31.66
N GLY A 552 -18.92 -28.03 -31.11
CA GLY A 552 -17.54 -27.62 -31.34
C GLY A 552 -17.24 -27.64 -32.84
N GLY A 553 -17.15 -26.46 -33.46
CA GLY A 553 -16.80 -26.34 -34.87
C GLY A 553 -15.54 -27.18 -35.16
N LYS A 554 -15.53 -27.83 -36.33
CA LYS A 554 -14.54 -28.82 -36.79
C LYS A 554 -13.12 -28.69 -36.20
N GLY A 555 -12.57 -27.48 -36.11
CA GLY A 555 -11.23 -27.21 -35.55
C GLY A 555 -11.03 -27.57 -34.06
N GLN A 556 -12.06 -27.54 -33.21
CA GLN A 556 -11.92 -27.93 -31.80
C GLN A 556 -11.83 -29.45 -31.63
N LEU A 557 -12.59 -30.21 -32.43
CA LEU A 557 -12.49 -31.66 -32.52
C LEU A 557 -11.15 -32.07 -33.11
N GLU A 558 -10.72 -31.43 -34.21
CA GLU A 558 -9.41 -31.64 -34.81
C GLU A 558 -8.28 -31.37 -33.79
N ALA A 559 -8.37 -30.30 -33.00
CA ALA A 559 -7.38 -30.01 -31.94
C ALA A 559 -7.33 -31.10 -30.87
N LYS A 560 -8.48 -31.68 -30.49
CA LYS A 560 -8.55 -32.77 -29.51
C LYS A 560 -8.00 -34.08 -30.07
N GLU A 561 -8.36 -34.44 -31.29
CA GLU A 561 -7.93 -35.69 -31.94
C GLU A 561 -6.45 -35.69 -32.28
N ASN A 562 -5.91 -34.53 -32.69
CA ASN A 562 -4.51 -34.42 -33.09
C ASN A 562 -3.55 -34.16 -31.92
N LEU A 563 -4.03 -33.78 -30.74
CA LEU A 563 -3.18 -33.36 -29.61
C LEU A 563 -2.09 -34.37 -29.29
N ASP A 564 -2.44 -35.64 -29.07
CA ASP A 564 -1.46 -36.67 -28.71
C ASP A 564 -0.42 -36.91 -29.82
N LYS A 565 -0.81 -36.70 -31.08
CA LYS A 565 0.08 -36.80 -32.23
C LYS A 565 1.02 -35.59 -32.28
N GLU A 566 0.48 -34.37 -32.16
CA GLU A 566 1.23 -33.11 -32.13
C GLU A 566 2.30 -33.15 -31.02
N LEU A 567 1.95 -33.62 -29.82
CA LEU A 567 2.88 -33.73 -28.70
C LEU A 567 4.01 -34.75 -28.93
N ARG A 568 3.71 -35.89 -29.58
CA ARG A 568 4.74 -36.88 -29.94
C ARG A 568 5.66 -36.34 -31.02
N GLU A 569 5.11 -35.68 -32.05
CA GLU A 569 5.91 -35.06 -33.11
C GLU A 569 6.91 -34.02 -32.55
N LEU A 570 6.52 -33.26 -31.51
CA LEU A 570 7.42 -32.34 -30.83
C LEU A 570 8.53 -33.05 -30.04
N VAL A 571 8.22 -34.13 -29.32
CA VAL A 571 9.23 -34.90 -28.58
C VAL A 571 10.17 -35.66 -29.52
N ASP A 572 9.66 -36.18 -30.62
CA ASP A 572 10.47 -36.84 -31.65
C ASP A 572 11.44 -35.84 -32.32
N ALA A 573 11.07 -34.55 -32.37
CA ALA A 573 11.92 -33.47 -32.86
C ALA A 573 12.98 -33.04 -31.83
N ASP A 574 12.64 -33.02 -30.53
CA ASP A 574 13.57 -32.77 -29.43
C ASP A 574 13.20 -33.59 -28.17
N GLU A 575 14.02 -34.60 -27.88
CA GLU A 575 13.86 -35.49 -26.71
C GLU A 575 13.91 -34.73 -25.37
N SER A 576 14.50 -33.54 -25.32
CA SER A 576 14.52 -32.70 -24.12
C SER A 576 13.11 -32.32 -23.65
N LEU A 577 12.13 -32.25 -24.57
CA LEU A 577 10.74 -31.89 -24.30
C LEU A 577 9.93 -33.03 -23.67
N LYS A 578 10.45 -34.26 -23.65
CA LYS A 578 9.75 -35.42 -23.08
C LYS A 578 9.29 -35.18 -21.65
N GLY A 579 10.15 -34.56 -20.84
CA GLY A 579 9.85 -34.22 -19.45
C GLY A 579 8.75 -33.17 -19.29
N LEU A 580 8.55 -32.29 -20.27
CA LEU A 580 7.47 -31.31 -20.28
C LEU A 580 6.16 -31.90 -20.80
N LEU A 581 6.23 -32.63 -21.92
CA LEU A 581 5.08 -32.96 -22.75
C LEU A 581 4.50 -34.34 -22.50
N LEU A 582 5.24 -35.30 -21.94
CA LEU A 582 4.78 -36.69 -21.80
C LEU A 582 4.81 -37.23 -20.36
N GLU A 583 5.58 -36.63 -19.45
CA GLU A 583 5.56 -37.04 -18.05
C GLU A 583 4.23 -36.67 -17.38
N ASP A 584 3.68 -37.63 -16.63
CA ASP A 584 2.49 -37.41 -15.81
C ASP A 584 2.85 -36.53 -14.60
N ILE A 585 1.90 -35.68 -14.22
CA ILE A 585 2.02 -34.84 -13.02
C ILE A 585 1.04 -35.31 -11.95
N ASP A 586 1.43 -35.19 -10.68
CA ASP A 586 0.50 -35.37 -9.57
C ASP A 586 -0.39 -34.13 -9.45
N ALA A 587 -1.65 -34.24 -9.84
CA ALA A 587 -2.62 -33.15 -9.77
C ALA A 587 -2.91 -32.69 -8.32
N ASN A 588 -2.51 -33.46 -7.30
CA ASN A 588 -2.65 -33.06 -5.89
C ASN A 588 -1.44 -32.26 -5.38
N ASP A 589 -0.34 -32.23 -6.12
CA ASP A 589 0.83 -31.45 -5.77
C ASP A 589 0.62 -30.00 -6.23
N GLY A 590 0.26 -29.14 -5.27
CA GLY A 590 0.01 -27.72 -5.51
C GLY A 590 1.19 -26.97 -6.14
N GLY A 591 2.42 -27.47 -6.00
CA GLY A 591 3.59 -26.82 -6.60
C GLY A 591 3.61 -26.82 -8.13
N PHE A 592 2.76 -27.61 -8.81
CA PHE A 592 2.57 -27.51 -10.26
C PHE A 592 1.71 -26.32 -10.67
N PHE A 593 0.88 -25.81 -9.76
CA PHE A 593 -0.14 -24.80 -10.07
C PHE A 593 0.15 -23.43 -9.44
N GLY A 594 1.37 -23.23 -8.96
CA GLY A 594 1.75 -22.08 -8.13
C GLY A 594 1.25 -22.30 -6.70
N GLU A 595 2.10 -22.05 -5.70
CA GLU A 595 1.63 -22.00 -4.31
C GLU A 595 0.58 -20.89 -4.18
N ALA A 596 -0.60 -21.23 -3.66
CA ALA A 596 -1.77 -20.36 -3.54
C ALA A 596 -1.63 -19.27 -2.48
#